data_AF-D7DLX1-F1
#
_entry.id   AF-D7DLX1-F1
#
_cell.length_a   1.000
_cell.length_b   1.000
_cell.length_c   1.000
_cell.angle_alpha   90.00
_cell.angle_beta   90.00
_cell.angle_gamma   90.00
#
_symmetry.space_group_name_H-M   'P 1'
#
loop_
_entity.id
_entity.type
_entity.pdbx_description
1 polymer ?
#
loop_
_entity_poly.entity_id
_entity_poly.type
_entity_poly.pdbx_seq_one_letter_code
_entity_poly.pdbx_strand_id
1 'polypeptide(L)'
;MMTREDMMRELELLPVWQSRAPAPEVPAIKDVSRVLTPQDLELKPDMQVQVEDVFVKDSLVNIEESSDTLTPVPIESPTLSYIASENGEYLFVLPNAAMSAEELQLFQNIGKALRIKTKPAEISSDILASIKDMQAKLLIAMGEAVVQMILQSAEPITHLSGKLHQLHGVTLIATYDLPHLLQNPADKAKVWRDLCMGLQILQDLKVANS
;
A
#
# COMPACT_ATOMS: atom_id res chain seq x y z
N MET A 1 10.11 28.75 15.19
CA MET A 1 9.35 27.57 14.74
C MET A 1 9.45 27.53 13.23
N MET A 2 9.97 26.44 12.65
CA MET A 2 10.01 26.25 11.20
C MET A 2 8.56 26.10 10.70
N THR A 3 8.20 26.74 9.58
CA THR A 3 6.86 26.56 9.00
C THR A 3 6.80 25.23 8.24
N ARG A 4 5.59 24.72 8.02
CA ARG A 4 5.34 23.49 7.25
C ARG A 4 5.97 23.54 5.85
N GLU A 5 5.97 24.71 5.21
CA GLU A 5 6.59 24.94 3.90
C GLU A 5 8.11 24.94 3.96
N ASP A 6 8.67 25.46 5.05
CA ASP A 6 10.12 25.47 5.28
C ASP A 6 10.64 24.05 5.52
N MET A 7 9.88 23.27 6.30
CA MET A 7 10.16 21.84 6.48
C MET A 7 10.04 21.08 5.15
N MET A 8 9.03 21.34 4.30
CA MET A 8 8.93 20.69 2.99
C MET A 8 10.11 21.00 2.07
N ARG A 9 10.60 22.25 2.04
CA ARG A 9 11.77 22.65 1.24
C ARG A 9 13.06 22.01 1.71
N GLU A 10 13.28 21.90 3.03
CA GLU A 10 14.46 21.25 3.59
C GLU A 10 14.54 19.76 3.19
N LEU A 11 13.40 19.11 3.03
CA LEU A 11 13.31 17.68 2.70
C LEU A 11 13.61 17.40 1.22
N GLU A 12 13.25 18.31 0.32
CA GLU A 12 13.61 18.26 -1.11
C GLU A 12 15.13 18.38 -1.33
N LEU A 13 15.84 19.03 -0.40
CA LEU A 13 17.29 19.22 -0.46
C LEU A 13 18.07 18.01 0.05
N LEU A 14 17.43 17.07 0.75
CA LEU A 14 18.13 15.88 1.24
C LEU A 14 18.49 14.94 0.07
N PRO A 15 19.76 14.53 -0.07
CA PRO A 15 20.23 13.71 -1.20
C PRO A 15 19.57 12.33 -1.26
N VAL A 16 18.93 11.89 -0.17
CA VAL A 16 18.16 10.64 -0.08
C VAL A 16 16.73 10.77 -0.60
N TRP A 17 16.24 11.99 -0.82
CA TRP A 17 14.87 12.27 -1.26
C TRP A 17 14.76 12.64 -2.74
N GLN A 18 15.88 13.01 -3.36
CA GLN A 18 15.94 13.26 -4.80
C GLN A 18 15.73 11.95 -5.55
N SER A 19 14.76 11.94 -6.47
CA SER A 19 14.51 10.85 -7.40
C SER A 19 15.85 10.46 -8.04
N ARG A 20 16.25 9.18 -7.94
CA ARG A 20 17.36 8.66 -8.75
C ARG A 20 17.08 9.07 -10.20
N ALA A 21 18.03 9.77 -10.81
CA ALA A 21 17.98 10.06 -12.23
C ALA A 21 17.75 8.74 -13.01
N PRO A 22 17.03 8.75 -14.14
CA PRO A 22 16.87 7.56 -14.95
C PRO A 22 18.25 6.98 -15.32
N ALA A 23 18.35 5.65 -15.29
CA ALA A 23 19.58 4.91 -15.58
C ALA A 23 20.21 5.38 -16.92
N PRO A 24 21.56 5.34 -17.08
CA PRO A 24 22.19 5.73 -18.32
C PRO A 24 21.63 4.91 -19.48
N GLU A 25 21.15 5.60 -20.52
CA GLU A 25 20.61 5.00 -21.73
C GLU A 25 21.63 4.03 -22.33
N VAL A 26 21.23 2.75 -22.43
CA VAL A 26 21.99 1.73 -23.15
C VAL A 26 22.09 2.17 -24.61
N PRO A 27 23.31 2.33 -25.18
CA PRO A 27 23.46 2.82 -26.53
C PRO A 27 22.83 1.85 -27.54
N ALA A 28 22.09 2.41 -28.49
CA ALA A 28 21.40 1.73 -29.56
C ALA A 28 22.30 0.73 -30.30
N ILE A 29 21.95 -0.55 -30.22
CA ILE A 29 22.51 -1.59 -31.08
C ILE A 29 21.77 -1.48 -32.42
N LYS A 30 22.44 -0.88 -33.40
CA LYS A 30 22.05 -0.93 -34.81
C LYS A 30 22.52 -2.25 -35.42
N ASP A 31 21.58 -2.96 -36.06
CA ASP A 31 21.78 -3.99 -37.12
C ASP A 31 22.61 -5.22 -36.68
N VAL A 32 22.26 -6.47 -36.99
CA VAL A 32 22.17 -7.09 -38.32
C VAL A 32 21.43 -8.42 -38.18
N SER A 33 20.69 -8.79 -39.23
CA SER A 33 20.36 -10.16 -39.71
C SER A 33 18.86 -10.43 -39.72
N ARG A 34 18.24 -11.04 -40.73
CA ARG A 34 18.64 -11.50 -42.07
C ARG A 34 17.34 -11.97 -42.73
N VAL A 35 17.21 -11.64 -44.01
CA VAL A 35 16.18 -12.02 -44.99
C VAL A 35 15.72 -13.48 -44.88
N LEU A 36 14.40 -13.71 -44.92
CA LEU A 36 13.73 -14.74 -45.72
C LEU A 36 12.32 -14.26 -46.12
N THR A 37 12.12 -14.03 -47.43
CA THR A 37 10.80 -13.98 -48.10
C THR A 37 10.27 -15.40 -48.31
N PRO A 38 8.95 -15.58 -48.47
CA PRO A 38 8.43 -15.80 -49.83
C PRO A 38 7.09 -15.08 -50.14
N GLN A 39 7.03 -14.51 -51.35
CA GLN A 39 5.82 -14.24 -52.16
C GLN A 39 5.15 -15.61 -52.47
N ASP A 40 3.84 -15.81 -52.60
CA ASP A 40 2.91 -15.21 -53.58
C ASP A 40 1.49 -15.82 -53.35
N LEU A 41 0.49 -15.35 -54.09
CA LEU A 41 -0.95 -15.72 -54.15
C LEU A 41 -1.94 -14.84 -53.38
N GLU A 42 -2.18 -13.69 -53.99
CA GLU A 42 -3.42 -12.94 -53.97
C GLU A 42 -4.54 -13.68 -54.75
N LEU A 43 -5.78 -13.70 -54.23
CA LEU A 43 -7.04 -13.79 -54.99
C LEU A 43 -8.23 -13.49 -54.05
N LYS A 44 -8.98 -12.43 -54.35
CA LYS A 44 -10.22 -11.98 -53.67
C LYS A 44 -11.46 -12.76 -54.22
N PRO A 45 -12.70 -12.28 -54.02
CA PRO A 45 -13.63 -12.54 -52.91
C PRO A 45 -14.88 -13.30 -53.39
N ASP A 46 -15.59 -14.05 -52.54
CA ASP A 46 -17.02 -14.29 -52.81
C ASP A 46 -17.82 -14.66 -51.56
N MET A 47 -19.05 -14.19 -51.59
CA MET A 47 -20.07 -14.09 -50.55
C MET A 47 -20.98 -15.30 -50.61
N GLN A 48 -21.20 -16.08 -49.54
CA GLN A 48 -22.49 -16.80 -49.31
C GLN A 48 -22.78 -17.08 -47.81
N VAL A 49 -24.02 -16.74 -47.45
CA VAL A 49 -24.76 -16.98 -46.19
C VAL A 49 -25.35 -18.40 -46.19
N GLN A 50 -25.48 -19.04 -45.01
CA GLN A 50 -26.59 -19.93 -44.57
C GLN A 50 -26.22 -20.56 -43.20
N VAL A 51 -26.77 -20.13 -42.06
CA VAL A 51 -27.99 -20.61 -41.35
C VAL A 51 -28.40 -22.06 -41.59
N GLU A 52 -28.20 -22.91 -40.57
CA GLU A 52 -29.02 -24.09 -40.28
C GLU A 52 -29.35 -24.14 -38.78
N ASP A 53 -30.58 -24.54 -38.52
CA ASP A 53 -31.39 -24.33 -37.32
C ASP A 53 -31.73 -25.68 -36.67
N VAL A 54 -32.33 -25.61 -35.48
CA VAL A 54 -33.18 -26.61 -34.80
C VAL A 54 -32.49 -27.85 -34.19
N PHE A 55 -32.44 -27.93 -32.84
CA PHE A 55 -33.50 -28.60 -32.07
C PHE A 55 -33.33 -28.44 -30.55
N VAL A 56 -34.31 -27.75 -29.96
CA VAL A 56 -34.61 -27.69 -28.52
C VAL A 56 -35.25 -29.01 -28.09
N LYS A 57 -34.86 -29.55 -26.95
CA LYS A 57 -35.79 -30.33 -26.13
C LYS A 57 -35.61 -30.04 -24.64
N ASP A 58 -36.77 -29.94 -24.03
CA ASP A 58 -37.17 -29.25 -22.82
C ASP A 58 -37.04 -30.13 -21.56
N SER A 59 -36.70 -29.50 -20.43
CA SER A 59 -37.11 -29.80 -19.03
C SER A 59 -36.69 -31.14 -18.39
N LEU A 60 -36.48 -31.25 -17.07
CA LEU A 60 -36.97 -30.48 -15.92
C LEU A 60 -36.01 -30.53 -14.71
N VAL A 61 -36.04 -29.44 -13.95
CA VAL A 61 -35.73 -29.22 -12.52
C VAL A 61 -35.36 -30.45 -11.69
N ASN A 62 -34.20 -30.40 -11.01
CA ASN A 62 -34.08 -30.90 -9.64
C ASN A 62 -33.29 -29.90 -8.79
N ILE A 63 -33.97 -29.35 -7.79
CA ILE A 63 -33.37 -28.62 -6.67
C ILE A 63 -32.73 -29.70 -5.80
N GLU A 64 -31.41 -29.84 -5.86
CA GLU A 64 -30.68 -30.54 -4.81
C GLU A 64 -30.13 -29.50 -3.85
N GLU A 65 -30.83 -29.45 -2.72
CA GLU A 65 -30.46 -28.87 -1.45
C GLU A 65 -29.19 -29.58 -0.93
N SER A 66 -28.05 -29.32 -1.55
CA SER A 66 -26.76 -29.68 -0.99
C SER A 66 -26.40 -28.63 0.04
N SER A 67 -26.69 -28.95 1.30
CA SER A 67 -25.96 -28.44 2.46
C SER A 67 -24.49 -28.81 2.29
N ASP A 68 -23.79 -28.06 1.44
CA ASP A 68 -22.34 -28.10 1.36
C ASP A 68 -21.82 -27.49 2.66
N THR A 69 -21.40 -28.40 3.52
CA THR A 69 -20.54 -28.20 4.68
C THR A 69 -19.55 -27.07 4.41
N LEU A 70 -19.91 -25.85 4.84
CA LEU A 70 -18.98 -24.77 5.07
C LEU A 70 -18.01 -25.29 6.13
N THR A 71 -16.92 -25.91 5.71
CA THR A 71 -15.73 -25.92 6.53
C THR A 71 -15.41 -24.45 6.77
N PRO A 72 -15.45 -23.96 8.02
CA PRO A 72 -14.93 -22.63 8.27
C PRO A 72 -13.44 -22.72 7.95
N VAL A 73 -13.03 -22.11 6.84
CA VAL A 73 -11.62 -21.75 6.65
C VAL A 73 -11.23 -21.05 7.95
N PRO A 74 -10.21 -21.52 8.68
CA PRO A 74 -9.75 -20.80 9.84
C PRO A 74 -9.44 -19.40 9.34
N ILE A 75 -10.15 -18.39 9.85
CA ILE A 75 -9.77 -17.01 9.64
C ILE A 75 -8.49 -16.88 10.46
N GLU A 76 -7.36 -17.32 9.91
CA GLU A 76 -6.06 -17.01 10.45
C GLU A 76 -6.01 -15.50 10.45
N SER A 77 -6.08 -14.91 11.64
CA SER A 77 -5.95 -13.46 11.79
C SER A 77 -4.68 -13.05 11.05
N PRO A 78 -4.79 -12.28 9.96
CA PRO A 78 -3.63 -11.92 9.16
C PRO A 78 -2.59 -11.27 10.06
N THR A 79 -1.41 -11.87 10.12
CA THR A 79 -0.31 -11.35 10.93
C THR A 79 0.18 -10.06 10.31
N LEU A 80 0.36 -9.03 11.13
CA LEU A 80 0.89 -7.74 10.72
C LEU A 80 2.21 -7.50 11.42
N SER A 81 3.06 -6.71 10.77
CA SER A 81 4.26 -6.19 11.41
C SER A 81 3.98 -4.80 11.99
N TYR A 82 4.55 -4.51 13.15
CA TYR A 82 4.56 -3.16 13.69
C TYR A 82 5.96 -2.73 14.10
N ILE A 83 6.17 -1.41 14.10
CA ILE A 83 7.37 -0.76 14.59
C ILE A 83 6.94 0.28 15.61
N ALA A 84 7.30 0.05 16.87
CA ALA A 84 7.00 0.96 17.97
C ALA A 84 8.08 2.04 18.09
N SER A 85 7.69 3.25 18.50
CA SER A 85 8.68 4.24 18.91
C SER A 85 9.28 3.90 20.27
N GLU A 86 10.54 4.30 20.50
CA GLU A 86 11.21 4.16 21.81
C GLU A 86 10.44 4.86 22.94
N ASN A 87 9.73 5.94 22.64
CA ASN A 87 8.92 6.67 23.61
C ASN A 87 7.52 6.06 23.83
N GLY A 88 7.15 5.02 23.07
CA GLY A 88 5.84 4.36 23.15
C GLY A 88 4.66 5.13 22.54
N GLU A 89 4.88 6.32 21.98
CA GLU A 89 3.76 7.18 21.57
C GLU A 89 3.24 6.90 20.15
N TYR A 90 4.13 6.38 19.30
CA TYR A 90 3.84 6.04 17.91
C TYR A 90 3.93 4.54 17.70
N LEU A 91 3.00 4.03 16.90
CA LEU A 91 3.05 2.67 16.38
C LEU A 91 2.85 2.71 14.87
N PHE A 92 3.89 2.34 14.12
CA PHE A 92 3.79 2.14 12.68
C PHE A 92 3.33 0.71 12.42
N VAL A 93 2.34 0.52 11.56
CA VAL A 93 1.85 -0.81 11.19
C VAL A 93 2.06 -1.02 9.70
N LEU A 94 2.67 -2.14 9.37
CA LEU A 94 3.12 -2.49 8.03
C LEU A 94 2.65 -3.91 7.67
N PRO A 95 2.62 -4.25 6.37
CA PRO A 95 2.40 -5.63 5.96
C PRO A 95 3.45 -6.55 6.59
N ASN A 96 3.07 -7.79 6.93
CA ASN A 96 4.03 -8.82 7.31
C ASN A 96 4.80 -9.30 6.06
N ALA A 97 5.74 -8.48 5.60
CA ALA A 97 6.61 -8.75 4.48
C ALA A 97 8.05 -8.36 4.84
N ALA A 98 9.01 -9.11 4.31
CA ALA A 98 10.41 -8.75 4.45
C ALA A 98 10.68 -7.43 3.73
N MET A 99 11.21 -6.44 4.45
CA MET A 99 11.62 -5.18 3.85
C MET A 99 12.95 -5.35 3.12
N SER A 100 13.02 -4.87 1.89
CA SER A 100 14.26 -4.64 1.17
C SER A 100 15.12 -3.58 1.85
N ALA A 101 16.41 -3.53 1.49
CA ALA A 101 17.33 -2.51 2.01
C ALA A 101 16.88 -1.08 1.67
N GLU A 102 16.26 -0.88 0.49
CA GLU A 102 15.76 0.43 0.06
C GLU A 102 14.54 0.87 0.85
N GLU A 103 13.62 -0.05 1.16
CA GLU A 103 12.45 0.22 2.01
C GLU A 103 12.87 0.53 3.45
N LEU A 104 13.81 -0.24 4.00
CA LEU A 104 14.35 0.00 5.33
C LEU A 104 15.06 1.36 5.41
N GLN A 105 15.86 1.71 4.39
CA GLN A 105 16.51 3.02 4.32
C GLN A 105 15.49 4.16 4.22
N LEU A 106 14.44 3.99 3.40
CA LEU A 106 13.35 4.97 3.30
C LEU A 106 12.65 5.15 4.65
N PHE A 107 12.30 4.06 5.33
CA PHE A 107 11.68 4.11 6.65
C PHE A 107 12.59 4.80 7.69
N GLN A 108 13.88 4.49 7.70
CA GLN A 108 14.85 5.16 8.57
C GLN A 108 14.95 6.66 8.29
N ASN A 109 14.90 7.06 7.02
CA ASN A 109 14.91 8.48 6.64
C ASN A 109 13.64 9.19 7.13
N ILE A 110 12.48 8.55 7.01
CA ILE A 110 11.22 9.06 7.57
C ILE A 110 11.35 9.22 9.09
N GLY A 111 11.83 8.19 9.80
CA GLY A 111 12.06 8.27 11.25
C GLY A 111 13.00 9.42 11.64
N LYS A 112 14.12 9.59 10.93
CA LYS A 112 15.07 10.70 11.14
C LYS A 112 14.43 12.07 10.90
N ALA A 113 13.67 12.23 9.81
CA ALA A 113 13.00 13.48 9.48
C ALA A 113 11.93 13.85 10.52
N LEU A 114 11.20 12.86 11.03
CA LEU A 114 10.22 13.04 12.12
C LEU A 114 10.88 13.15 13.51
N ARG A 115 12.21 12.95 13.61
CA ARG A 115 12.96 12.83 14.87
C ARG A 115 12.41 11.76 15.82
N ILE A 116 11.84 10.70 15.25
CA ILE A 116 11.31 9.54 15.97
C ILE A 116 12.37 8.45 16.00
N LYS A 117 12.71 7.97 17.20
CA LYS A 117 13.49 6.75 17.37
C LYS A 117 12.55 5.55 17.40
N THR A 118 12.90 4.50 16.69
CA THR A 118 12.07 3.31 16.50
C THR A 118 12.79 2.06 16.99
N LYS A 119 12.04 1.16 17.62
CA LYS A 119 12.45 -0.20 17.94
C LYS A 119 12.49 -1.06 16.65
N PRO A 120 13.11 -2.25 16.66
CA PRO A 120 13.00 -3.18 15.54
C PRO A 120 11.55 -3.56 15.24
N ALA A 121 11.30 -4.00 14.01
CA ALA A 121 9.99 -4.49 13.60
C ALA A 121 9.65 -5.80 14.33
N GLU A 122 8.45 -5.85 14.89
CA GLU A 122 7.89 -7.01 15.57
C GLU A 122 6.66 -7.48 14.80
N ILE A 123 6.28 -8.74 14.96
CA ILE A 123 5.12 -9.35 14.28
C ILE A 123 4.09 -9.69 15.35
N SER A 124 2.84 -9.32 15.11
CA SER A 124 1.71 -9.69 15.98
C SER A 124 0.48 -10.03 15.15
N SER A 125 -0.32 -10.97 15.67
CA SER A 125 -1.64 -11.30 15.15
C SER A 125 -2.74 -10.38 15.69
N ASP A 126 -2.48 -9.67 16.80
CA ASP A 126 -3.41 -8.72 17.42
C ASP A 126 -2.72 -7.37 17.63
N ILE A 127 -2.98 -6.44 16.71
CA ILE A 127 -2.45 -5.08 16.77
C ILE A 127 -3.10 -4.27 17.90
N LEU A 128 -4.35 -4.56 18.28
CA LEU A 128 -5.03 -3.85 19.36
C LEU A 128 -4.41 -4.17 20.72
N ALA A 129 -4.03 -5.43 20.93
CA ALA A 129 -3.28 -5.83 22.12
C ALA A 129 -1.93 -5.10 22.19
N SER A 130 -1.17 -5.09 21.09
CA SER A 130 0.12 -4.37 21.01
C SER A 130 -0.02 -2.86 21.27
N ILE A 131 -1.08 -2.23 20.75
CA ILE A 131 -1.38 -0.81 21.00
C ILE A 131 -1.61 -0.56 22.50
N LYS A 132 -2.39 -1.41 23.17
CA LYS A 132 -2.68 -1.29 24.61
C LYS A 132 -1.43 -1.49 25.46
N ASP A 133 -0.64 -2.51 25.15
CA ASP A 133 0.57 -2.85 25.91
C ASP A 133 1.61 -1.72 25.85
N MET A 134 1.69 -1.03 24.70
CA MET A 134 2.64 0.08 24.50
C MET A 134 2.06 1.45 24.86
N GLN A 135 0.76 1.52 25.13
CA GLN A 135 0.01 2.77 25.34
C GLN A 135 0.19 3.77 24.18
N ALA A 136 0.24 3.25 22.95
CA ALA A 136 0.40 4.09 21.77
C ALA A 136 -0.81 5.00 21.59
N LYS A 137 -0.54 6.30 21.40
CA LYS A 137 -1.58 7.33 21.21
C LYS A 137 -1.91 7.55 19.74
N LEU A 138 -0.94 7.29 18.86
CA LEU A 138 -1.06 7.45 17.43
C LEU A 138 -0.62 6.18 16.70
N LEU A 139 -1.53 5.63 15.89
CA LEU A 139 -1.28 4.55 14.95
C LEU A 139 -1.05 5.14 13.55
N ILE A 140 -0.01 4.67 12.87
CA ILE A 140 0.27 5.02 11.48
C ILE A 140 0.23 3.71 10.68
N ALA A 141 -0.88 3.49 9.98
CA ALA A 141 -1.07 2.31 9.13
C ALA A 141 -0.56 2.62 7.71
N MET A 142 0.46 1.88 7.28
CA MET A 142 1.12 2.06 5.99
C MET A 142 0.69 0.97 5.01
N GLY A 143 0.05 1.37 3.93
CA GLY A 143 -0.38 0.49 2.84
C GLY A 143 -1.86 0.19 2.86
N GLU A 144 -2.42 0.03 1.66
CA GLU A 144 -3.85 -0.19 1.47
C GLU A 144 -4.35 -1.44 2.20
N ALA A 145 -3.67 -2.59 2.01
CA ALA A 145 -4.07 -3.84 2.65
C ALA A 145 -4.09 -3.73 4.19
N VAL A 146 -3.10 -3.07 4.79
CA VAL A 146 -3.03 -2.87 6.24
C VAL A 146 -4.17 -1.98 6.73
N VAL A 147 -4.40 -0.86 6.05
CA VAL A 147 -5.43 0.11 6.41
C VAL A 147 -6.82 -0.52 6.29
N GLN A 148 -7.11 -1.18 5.17
CA GLN A 148 -8.39 -1.85 4.92
C GLN A 148 -8.68 -2.91 5.98
N MET A 149 -7.66 -3.68 6.36
CA MET A 149 -7.77 -4.73 7.38
C MET A 149 -8.01 -4.16 8.78
N ILE A 150 -7.29 -3.09 9.17
CA ILE A 150 -7.44 -2.46 10.49
C ILE A 150 -8.76 -1.69 10.60
N LEU A 151 -9.17 -0.98 9.56
CA LEU A 151 -10.40 -0.20 9.52
C LEU A 151 -11.64 -1.02 9.14
N GLN A 152 -11.48 -2.29 8.76
CA GLN A 152 -12.53 -3.14 8.20
C GLN A 152 -13.26 -2.45 7.03
N SER A 153 -12.49 -1.80 6.16
CA SER A 153 -12.98 -1.04 5.02
C SER A 153 -12.48 -1.64 3.71
N ALA A 154 -13.27 -1.52 2.64
CA ALA A 154 -12.87 -1.87 1.28
C ALA A 154 -12.55 -0.62 0.43
N GLU A 155 -12.49 0.57 1.04
CA GLU A 155 -12.13 1.79 0.32
C GLU A 155 -10.65 1.80 -0.07
N PRO A 156 -10.31 2.37 -1.24
CA PRO A 156 -8.92 2.48 -1.67
C PRO A 156 -8.14 3.46 -0.77
N ILE A 157 -6.82 3.30 -0.70
CA ILE A 157 -5.98 4.15 0.16
C ILE A 157 -6.09 5.64 -0.20
N THR A 158 -6.39 5.97 -1.45
CA THR A 158 -6.60 7.35 -1.92
C THR A 158 -7.76 8.06 -1.22
N HIS A 159 -8.75 7.32 -0.72
CA HIS A 159 -9.90 7.84 0.02
C HIS A 159 -9.66 7.86 1.53
N LEU A 160 -8.79 6.98 2.01
CA LEU A 160 -8.49 6.81 3.44
C LEU A 160 -7.32 7.68 3.91
N SER A 161 -6.33 7.93 3.05
CA SER A 161 -5.21 8.85 3.28
C SER A 161 -5.69 10.30 3.40
N GLY A 162 -4.94 11.13 4.15
CA GLY A 162 -5.29 12.53 4.40
C GLY A 162 -6.47 12.75 5.35
N LYS A 163 -6.97 11.70 6.00
CA LYS A 163 -8.04 11.76 7.00
C LYS A 163 -7.58 11.16 8.33
N LEU A 164 -8.21 11.62 9.40
CA LEU A 164 -8.04 11.06 10.73
C LEU A 164 -9.12 9.99 10.97
N HIS A 165 -8.67 8.82 11.40
CA HIS A 165 -9.51 7.70 11.76
C HIS A 165 -9.38 7.39 13.24
N GLN A 166 -10.34 6.66 13.79
CA GLN A 166 -10.33 6.23 15.18
C GLN A 166 -10.49 4.71 15.23
N LEU A 167 -9.57 4.05 15.93
CA LEU A 167 -9.59 2.62 16.16
C LEU A 167 -9.63 2.36 17.66
N HIS A 168 -10.76 1.89 18.19
CA HIS A 168 -10.90 1.53 19.61
C HIS A 168 -10.44 2.64 20.58
N GLY A 169 -10.66 3.91 20.23
CA GLY A 169 -10.27 5.07 21.04
C GLY A 169 -8.84 5.58 20.78
N VAL A 170 -8.09 4.93 19.89
CA VAL A 170 -6.74 5.37 19.47
C VAL A 170 -6.81 6.03 18.10
N THR A 171 -6.10 7.14 17.95
CA THR A 171 -6.06 7.88 16.68
C THR A 171 -5.24 7.12 15.65
N LEU A 172 -5.78 6.99 14.44
CA LEU A 172 -5.18 6.27 13.32
C LEU A 172 -5.03 7.20 12.11
N ILE A 173 -3.84 7.19 11.52
CA ILE A 173 -3.55 7.81 10.22
C ILE A 173 -3.28 6.72 9.19
N ALA A 174 -4.03 6.75 8.09
CA ALA A 174 -3.80 5.90 6.94
C ALA A 174 -2.84 6.60 5.96
N THR A 175 -1.87 5.86 5.43
CA THR A 175 -0.91 6.38 4.45
C THR A 175 -0.50 5.29 3.46
N TYR A 176 0.12 5.68 2.34
CA TYR A 176 0.72 4.75 1.37
C TYR A 176 1.86 3.92 2.00
N ASP A 177 2.11 2.76 1.43
CA ASP A 177 3.19 1.83 1.80
C ASP A 177 4.56 2.26 1.28
N LEU A 178 5.61 1.67 1.87
CA LEU A 178 7.00 1.93 1.50
C LEU A 178 7.33 1.51 0.05
N PRO A 179 6.95 0.30 -0.44
CA PRO A 179 7.23 -0.07 -1.82
C PRO A 179 6.53 0.85 -2.84
N HIS A 180 5.28 1.29 -2.57
CA HIS A 180 4.61 2.28 -3.41
C HIS A 180 5.39 3.59 -3.51
N LEU A 181 5.93 4.09 -2.40
CA LEU A 181 6.72 5.34 -2.38
C LEU A 181 8.07 5.25 -3.11
N LEU A 182 8.66 4.05 -3.17
CA LEU A 182 9.88 3.81 -3.95
C LEU A 182 9.57 3.85 -5.45
N GLN A 183 8.43 3.30 -5.86
CA GLN A 183 7.98 3.28 -7.26
C GLN A 183 7.41 4.63 -7.72
N ASN A 184 6.74 5.37 -6.82
CA ASN A 184 6.03 6.60 -7.11
C ASN A 184 6.52 7.77 -6.24
N PRO A 185 7.71 8.35 -6.52
CA PRO A 185 8.27 9.42 -5.70
C PRO A 185 7.39 10.67 -5.58
N ALA A 186 6.50 10.93 -6.55
CA ALA A 186 5.56 12.04 -6.52
C ALA A 186 4.57 11.97 -5.34
N ASP A 187 4.25 10.77 -4.85
CA ASP A 187 3.33 10.57 -3.73
C ASP A 187 4.01 10.77 -2.36
N LYS A 188 5.33 10.95 -2.31
CA LYS A 188 6.07 11.21 -1.05
C LYS A 188 5.57 12.48 -0.37
N ALA A 189 5.17 13.50 -1.12
CA ALA A 189 4.59 14.72 -0.56
C ALA A 189 3.22 14.48 0.10
N LYS A 190 2.43 13.52 -0.39
CA LYS A 190 1.16 13.12 0.22
C LYS A 190 1.41 12.39 1.54
N VAL A 191 2.30 11.41 1.54
CA VAL A 191 2.67 10.68 2.76
C VAL A 191 3.28 11.60 3.80
N TRP A 192 4.16 12.52 3.38
CA TRP A 192 4.72 13.50 4.31
C TRP A 192 3.65 14.37 4.96
N ARG A 193 2.63 14.78 4.20
CA ARG A 193 1.47 15.51 4.72
C ARG A 193 0.72 14.70 5.77
N ASP A 194 0.48 13.41 5.50
CA ASP A 194 -0.23 12.51 6.43
C ASP A 194 0.56 12.33 7.73
N LEU A 195 1.88 12.14 7.64
CA LEU A 195 2.78 12.02 8.79
C LEU A 195 2.81 13.32 9.62
N CYS A 196 2.90 14.48 8.97
CA CYS A 196 2.86 15.78 9.65
C CYS A 196 1.52 16.02 10.37
N MET A 197 0.41 15.62 9.74
CA MET A 197 -0.92 15.69 10.35
C MET A 197 -0.97 14.81 11.62
N GLY A 198 -0.45 13.59 11.57
CA GLY A 198 -0.33 12.72 12.74
C GLY A 198 0.49 13.35 13.86
N LEU A 199 1.66 13.94 13.54
CA LEU A 199 2.50 14.64 14.52
C LEU A 199 1.76 15.79 15.20
N GLN A 200 1.04 16.61 14.43
CA GLN A 200 0.28 17.74 14.97
C GLN A 200 -0.80 17.25 15.94
N ILE A 201 -1.57 16.24 15.54
CA ILE A 201 -2.62 15.67 16.39
C ILE A 201 -2.05 15.11 17.69
N LEU A 202 -0.91 14.41 17.64
CA LEU A 202 -0.29 13.92 18.86
C LEU A 202 0.13 15.06 19.80
N GLN A 203 0.62 16.18 19.26
CA GLN A 203 0.93 17.36 20.07
C GLN A 203 -0.33 17.94 20.72
N ASP A 204 -1.42 18.05 19.97
CA ASP A 204 -2.70 18.55 20.48
C ASP A 204 -3.25 17.63 21.58
N LEU A 205 -3.14 16.30 21.41
CA LEU A 205 -3.50 15.30 22.41
C LEU A 205 -2.64 15.38 23.68
N LYS A 206 -1.37 15.80 23.59
CA LYS A 206 -0.52 16.01 24.77
C LYS A 206 -0.91 17.25 25.55
N VAL A 207 -1.21 18.34 24.84
CA VAL A 207 -1.62 19.61 25.45
C VAL A 207 -2.96 19.45 26.16
N ALA A 208 -3.92 18.74 25.56
CA ALA A 208 -5.23 18.50 26.17
C ALA A 208 -5.18 17.63 27.44
N ASN A 209 -4.12 16.85 27.62
CA ASN A 209 -3.93 15.94 28.76
C ASN A 209 -2.89 16.45 29.79
N SER A 210 -2.36 17.67 29.62
CA SER A 210 -1.44 18.33 30.56
C SER A 210 -2.15 19.42 31.35
#